data_AF-A0A7W1FCX8-F1
#
_entry.id   AF-A0A7W1FCX8-F1
#
_cell.length_a   1.000
_cell.length_b   1.000
_cell.length_c   1.000
_cell.angle_alpha   90.00
_cell.angle_beta   90.00
_cell.angle_gamma   90.00
#
_symmetry.space_group_name_H-M   'P 1'
#
loop_
_entity.id
_entity.type
_entity.pdbx_description
1 polymer ?
#
loop_
_entity_poly.entity_id
_entity_poly.type
_entity_poly.pdbx_seq_one_letter_code
_entity_poly.pdbx_strand_id
1 'polypeptide(L)'
;GVYADKGALVCQEMGSLDPFFIRDENDKPFLIWKEDGNDRQQPTWLYAQGLDESLTKLVGKPKKLFRNEGAGWENHVIEGADIVRRDGWFYMFYSGNACCGRSCNYALGVARSKTLLGKWEKNPANPILAENEVWQCPGHGTIVKTPDGADFLLYHAYRKRSDAFNIGREALLDKVEWTKDGWATVNGGRGASSTANVPFSWAKQEKSLGFIDEFDNSILSPNYQLPMSPSESIDLRAGTLAFGADDTSEAVIATRTVSGDYTATTLIKSANMATDEIVGLAGYSWRGNAVGIGFGLGKFSVFRRENGKQEIAASADVSKAQNIYLRMTATGGEFYQFAYSLDGKSWTDLGKPLAGSHVEGARVALTHVGKAQTARFDWLKIVQN
;
A
#
# COMPACT_ATOMS: atom_id res chain seq x y z
N GLY A 1 9.01 19.09 -3.00
CA GLY A 1 10.39 19.60 -3.09
C GLY A 1 11.36 18.46 -2.87
N VAL A 2 12.66 18.69 -3.03
CA VAL A 2 13.69 17.68 -2.73
C VAL A 2 13.81 17.53 -1.20
N TYR A 3 13.73 16.30 -0.70
CA TYR A 3 13.96 15.99 0.71
C TYR A 3 15.46 15.79 0.96
N ALA A 4 15.97 16.26 2.09
CA ALA A 4 17.34 16.02 2.53
C ALA A 4 17.34 14.99 3.66
N ASP A 5 18.06 13.88 3.46
CA ASP A 5 18.24 12.87 4.50
C ASP A 5 19.11 13.44 5.64
N LYS A 6 18.65 13.26 6.88
CA LYS A 6 19.33 13.68 8.12
C LYS A 6 19.74 12.50 9.01
N GLY A 7 19.59 11.28 8.51
CA GLY A 7 19.83 10.06 9.25
C GLY A 7 18.64 9.67 10.14
N ALA A 8 18.80 8.53 10.81
CA ALA A 8 17.76 8.00 11.69
C ALA A 8 17.76 8.70 13.06
N LEU A 9 16.57 8.98 13.59
CA LEU A 9 16.38 9.48 14.95
C LEU A 9 16.43 8.36 15.99
N VAL A 10 15.76 7.23 15.73
CA VAL A 10 15.63 6.09 16.64
C VAL A 10 15.88 4.80 15.86
N CYS A 11 16.74 3.92 16.39
CA CYS A 11 17.01 2.58 15.87
C CYS A 11 17.21 1.59 17.02
N GLN A 12 16.15 1.20 17.71
CA GLN A 12 16.26 0.20 18.79
C GLN A 12 16.51 -1.20 18.22
N GLU A 13 17.20 -2.06 19.00
CA GLU A 13 17.48 -3.45 18.60
C GLU A 13 16.21 -4.25 18.29
N MET A 14 15.15 -4.03 19.08
CA MET A 14 13.86 -4.68 18.85
C MET A 14 13.09 -4.07 17.68
N GLY A 15 13.50 -2.93 17.13
CA GLY A 15 12.76 -2.20 16.10
C GLY A 15 11.98 -1.02 16.67
N SER A 16 11.88 0.05 15.87
CA SER A 16 11.16 1.28 16.19
C SER A 16 10.27 1.65 15.01
N LEU A 17 8.96 1.67 15.22
CA LEU A 17 7.94 1.86 14.17
C LEU A 17 7.00 3.01 14.54
N ASP A 18 6.26 3.47 13.53
CA ASP A 18 5.18 4.43 13.63
C ASP A 18 5.54 5.71 14.42
N PRO A 19 6.59 6.44 14.00
CA PRO A 19 6.98 7.67 14.66
C PRO A 19 5.91 8.75 14.50
N PHE A 20 5.60 9.44 15.59
CA PHE A 20 4.67 10.56 15.63
C PHE A 20 5.29 11.78 16.33
N PHE A 21 5.28 12.93 15.66
CA PHE A 21 5.77 14.18 16.23
C PHE A 21 4.65 14.91 16.98
N ILE A 22 4.94 15.41 18.18
CA ILE A 22 4.05 16.32 18.89
C ILE A 22 4.83 17.24 19.84
N ARG A 23 4.26 18.38 20.19
CA ARG A 23 4.76 19.20 21.31
C ARG A 23 4.08 18.79 22.63
N ASP A 24 4.72 18.98 23.78
CA ASP A 24 4.11 18.76 25.10
C ASP A 24 3.30 19.98 25.60
N GLU A 25 2.70 19.89 26.78
CA GLU A 25 1.91 20.97 27.38
C GLU A 25 2.67 22.29 27.57
N ASN A 26 4.01 22.27 27.54
CA ASN A 26 4.90 23.44 27.65
C ASN A 26 5.54 23.82 26.30
N ASP A 27 4.95 23.34 25.21
CA ASP A 27 5.38 23.57 23.83
C ASP A 27 6.78 23.01 23.48
N LYS A 28 7.27 22.00 24.20
CA LYS A 28 8.54 21.34 23.87
C LYS A 28 8.33 20.21 22.86
N PRO A 29 9.20 20.02 21.86
CA PRO A 29 9.02 19.00 20.84
C PRO A 29 9.37 17.61 21.35
N PHE A 30 8.58 16.61 20.95
CA PHE A 30 8.72 15.20 21.30
C PHE A 30 8.49 14.31 20.08
N LEU A 31 9.17 13.17 20.10
CA LEU A 31 8.89 12.04 19.24
C LEU A 31 8.23 10.94 20.05
N ILE A 32 7.15 10.38 19.51
CA ILE A 32 6.44 9.21 20.01
C ILE A 32 6.68 8.06 19.04
N TRP A 33 6.85 6.84 19.51
CA TRP A 33 6.98 5.67 18.63
C TRP A 33 6.62 4.37 19.34
N LYS A 34 6.41 3.32 18.54
CA LYS A 34 6.25 1.94 19.00
C LYS A 34 7.59 1.21 18.99
N GLU A 35 7.90 0.48 20.05
CA GLU A 35 8.95 -0.55 20.03
C GLU A 35 8.35 -1.90 19.60
N ASP A 36 8.98 -2.59 18.65
CA ASP A 36 8.46 -3.83 18.04
C ASP A 36 8.66 -5.07 18.92
N GLY A 37 8.35 -4.96 20.22
CA GLY A 37 8.46 -6.05 21.18
C GLY A 37 7.71 -7.31 20.75
N ASN A 38 6.62 -7.17 19.97
CA ASN A 38 5.85 -8.29 19.44
C ASN A 38 6.65 -9.24 18.54
N ASP A 39 7.63 -8.75 17.78
CA ASP A 39 8.54 -9.61 16.98
C ASP A 39 9.39 -10.52 17.87
N ARG A 40 9.59 -10.11 19.13
CA ARG A 40 10.33 -10.85 20.16
C ARG A 40 9.42 -11.51 21.19
N GLN A 41 8.11 -11.63 20.93
CA GLN A 41 7.12 -12.17 21.86
C GLN A 41 7.09 -11.44 23.22
N GLN A 42 7.40 -10.14 23.21
CA GLN A 42 7.35 -9.24 24.36
C GLN A 42 6.16 -8.26 24.24
N PRO A 43 5.72 -7.61 25.33
CA PRO A 43 4.76 -6.53 25.24
C PRO A 43 5.30 -5.35 24.41
N THR A 44 4.42 -4.72 23.65
CA THR A 44 4.71 -3.53 22.84
C THR A 44 4.50 -2.26 23.65
N TRP A 45 5.55 -1.47 23.80
CA TRP A 45 5.49 -0.18 24.49
C TRP A 45 5.42 0.97 23.49
N LEU A 46 4.58 1.97 23.81
CA LEU A 46 4.68 3.30 23.23
C LEU A 46 5.65 4.13 24.06
N TYR A 47 6.64 4.72 23.41
CA TYR A 47 7.65 5.59 24.01
C TYR A 47 7.45 7.04 23.63
N ALA A 48 7.94 7.93 24.48
CA ALA A 48 8.12 9.35 24.19
C ALA A 48 9.54 9.79 24.53
N GLN A 49 10.15 10.63 23.71
CA GLN A 49 11.42 11.28 24.01
C GLN A 49 11.44 12.69 23.43
N GLY A 50 12.08 13.60 24.15
CA GLY A 50 12.22 14.98 23.69
C GLY A 50 13.01 15.02 22.39
N LEU A 51 12.69 15.99 21.53
CA LEU A 51 13.49 16.39 20.40
C LEU A 51 14.17 17.73 20.72
N ASP A 52 15.22 18.07 19.99
CA ASP A 52 15.68 19.44 19.91
C ASP A 52 14.76 20.27 18.99
N GLU A 53 14.86 21.60 19.04
CA GLU A 53 14.01 22.48 18.19
C GLU A 53 14.29 22.34 16.69
N SER A 54 15.44 21.76 16.31
CA SER A 54 15.72 21.43 14.91
C SER A 54 14.97 20.19 14.42
N LEU A 55 14.38 19.41 15.33
CA LEU A 55 13.70 18.14 15.08
C LEU A 55 14.62 17.08 14.44
N THR A 56 15.94 17.22 14.62
CA THR A 56 16.92 16.28 14.05
C THR A 56 17.67 15.46 15.09
N LYS A 57 17.44 15.71 16.39
CA LYS A 57 18.12 15.00 17.47
C LYS A 57 17.19 14.73 18.65
N LEU A 58 17.34 13.56 19.25
CA LEU A 58 16.68 13.22 20.51
C LEU A 58 17.40 13.88 21.70
N VAL A 59 16.62 14.26 22.71
CA VAL A 59 17.08 14.91 23.94
C VAL A 59 16.56 14.13 25.15
N GLY A 60 17.43 13.96 26.16
CA GLY A 60 17.08 13.22 27.37
C GLY A 60 17.01 11.70 27.14
N LYS A 61 16.20 11.01 27.95
CA LYS A 61 15.99 9.56 27.87
C LYS A 61 14.57 9.23 27.42
N PRO A 62 14.36 8.11 26.70
CA PRO A 62 13.02 7.66 26.35
C PRO A 62 12.20 7.31 27.60
N LYS A 63 10.92 7.66 27.58
CA LYS A 63 9.95 7.34 28.62
C LYS A 63 8.86 6.43 28.06
N LYS A 64 8.58 5.34 28.77
CA LYS A 64 7.42 4.48 28.51
C LYS A 64 6.13 5.20 28.87
N LEU A 65 5.18 5.23 27.93
CA LEU A 65 3.85 5.80 28.14
C LEU A 65 2.90 4.73 28.67
N PHE A 66 2.52 3.77 27.82
CA PHE A 66 1.76 2.58 28.16
C PHE A 66 2.05 1.46 27.15
N ARG A 67 1.49 0.28 27.40
CA ARG A 67 1.65 -0.92 26.58
C ARG A 67 0.32 -1.63 26.33
N ASN A 68 0.35 -2.62 25.44
CA ASN A 68 -0.74 -3.57 25.25
C ASN A 68 -1.05 -4.33 26.55
N GLU A 69 -2.32 -4.72 26.72
CA GLU A 69 -2.78 -5.50 27.88
C GLU A 69 -2.46 -7.00 27.80
N GLY A 70 -2.07 -7.51 26.62
CA GLY A 70 -1.76 -8.93 26.43
C GLY A 70 -2.99 -9.83 26.26
N ALA A 71 -4.18 -9.24 26.15
CA ALA A 71 -5.45 -9.93 25.94
C ALA A 71 -6.43 -9.00 25.19
N GLY A 72 -7.60 -9.53 24.84
CA GLY A 72 -8.68 -8.76 24.21
C GLY A 72 -8.29 -8.22 22.83
N TRP A 73 -8.76 -7.01 22.51
CA TRP A 73 -8.57 -6.41 21.18
C TRP A 73 -7.15 -5.90 20.93
N GLU A 74 -6.38 -5.55 21.96
CA GLU A 74 -4.97 -5.19 21.81
C GLU A 74 -4.09 -6.43 21.62
N ASN A 75 -4.39 -7.49 22.38
CA ASN A 75 -3.65 -8.73 22.44
C ASN A 75 -2.13 -8.49 22.45
N HIS A 76 -1.40 -8.85 21.39
CA HIS A 76 0.06 -8.81 21.34
C HIS A 76 0.64 -7.47 20.89
N VAL A 77 -0.16 -6.55 20.34
CA VAL A 77 0.34 -5.34 19.68
C VAL A 77 -0.48 -4.12 20.08
N ILE A 78 0.20 -3.01 20.38
CA ILE A 78 -0.32 -1.66 20.18
C ILE A 78 0.66 -0.85 19.34
N GLU A 79 0.17 -0.01 18.44
CA GLU A 79 0.99 0.77 17.49
C GLU A 79 0.21 1.93 16.85
N GLY A 80 0.79 2.59 15.84
CA GLY A 80 0.10 3.60 15.02
C GLY A 80 -0.42 4.79 15.81
N ALA A 81 0.41 5.38 16.69
CA ALA A 81 -0.02 6.49 17.55
C ALA A 81 -0.27 7.76 16.74
N ASP A 82 -1.46 8.33 16.90
CA ASP A 82 -1.82 9.69 16.45
C ASP A 82 -2.35 10.48 17.64
N ILE A 83 -1.75 11.63 17.95
CA ILE A 83 -2.10 12.40 19.15
C ILE A 83 -2.64 13.77 18.77
N VAL A 84 -3.82 14.09 19.31
CA VAL A 84 -4.43 15.43 19.21
C VAL A 84 -4.64 16.06 20.57
N ARG A 85 -4.56 17.40 20.62
CA ARG A 85 -4.96 18.17 21.81
C ARG A 85 -6.40 18.63 21.67
N ARG A 86 -7.20 18.44 22.71
CA ARG A 86 -8.59 18.88 22.78
C ARG A 86 -9.01 19.11 24.23
N ASP A 87 -9.64 20.25 24.51
CA ASP A 87 -10.26 20.55 25.82
C ASP A 87 -9.31 20.30 27.03
N GLY A 88 -8.04 20.70 26.86
CA GLY A 88 -6.99 20.53 27.86
C GLY A 88 -6.56 19.08 28.10
N TRP A 89 -6.78 18.19 27.13
CA TRP A 89 -6.31 16.81 27.12
C TRP A 89 -5.49 16.53 25.87
N PHE A 90 -4.56 15.58 25.98
CA PHE A 90 -4.02 14.84 24.86
C PHE A 90 -4.90 13.60 24.66
N TYR A 91 -5.30 13.31 23.43
CA TYR A 91 -5.95 12.08 23.02
C TYR A 91 -5.03 11.35 22.06
N MET A 92 -4.67 10.11 22.36
CA MET A 92 -3.89 9.23 21.51
C MET A 92 -4.82 8.18 20.92
N PHE A 93 -4.99 8.23 19.61
CA PHE A 93 -5.58 7.17 18.81
C PHE A 93 -4.46 6.16 18.54
N TYR A 94 -4.72 4.89 18.82
CA TYR A 94 -3.74 3.82 18.65
C TYR A 94 -4.46 2.55 18.25
N SER A 95 -3.76 1.69 17.52
CA SER A 95 -4.33 0.44 17.03
C SER A 95 -3.71 -0.74 17.73
N GLY A 96 -4.43 -1.86 17.73
CA GLY A 96 -3.96 -3.09 18.33
C GLY A 96 -4.31 -4.32 17.51
N ASN A 97 -3.68 -5.44 17.86
CA ASN A 97 -3.73 -6.71 17.13
C ASN A 97 -3.08 -6.69 15.74
N ALA A 98 -3.34 -7.71 14.91
CA ALA A 98 -2.70 -7.89 13.61
C ALA A 98 -3.38 -7.04 12.52
N CYS A 99 -2.62 -6.11 11.92
CA CYS A 99 -3.10 -5.20 10.88
C CYS A 99 -3.44 -5.88 9.55
N CYS A 100 -2.76 -6.98 9.24
CA CYS A 100 -2.48 -7.32 7.86
C CYS A 100 -2.60 -8.83 7.61
N GLY A 101 -2.96 -9.18 6.37
CA GLY A 101 -3.10 -10.57 5.92
C GLY A 101 -4.46 -11.22 6.25
N ARG A 102 -4.64 -12.45 5.75
CA ARG A 102 -5.94 -13.15 5.68
C ARG A 102 -6.68 -13.31 7.00
N SER A 103 -5.93 -13.37 8.09
CA SER A 103 -6.44 -13.59 9.45
C SER A 103 -6.30 -12.34 10.32
N CYS A 104 -6.22 -11.15 9.72
CA CYS A 104 -6.12 -9.92 10.45
C CYS A 104 -7.34 -9.73 11.39
N ASN A 105 -7.13 -8.99 12.47
CA ASN A 105 -8.15 -8.70 13.49
C ASN A 105 -7.87 -7.35 14.15
N TYR A 106 -7.32 -6.42 13.37
CA TYR A 106 -6.94 -5.08 13.81
C TYR A 106 -8.15 -4.30 14.32
N ALA A 107 -7.91 -3.49 15.35
CA ALA A 107 -8.89 -2.55 15.86
C ALA A 107 -8.19 -1.29 16.36
N LEU A 108 -8.95 -0.22 16.55
CA LEU A 108 -8.43 1.07 17.02
C LEU A 108 -9.17 1.53 18.27
N GLY A 109 -8.39 1.99 19.24
CA GLY A 109 -8.86 2.58 20.49
C GLY A 109 -8.28 3.97 20.72
N VAL A 110 -8.72 4.58 21.82
CA VAL A 110 -8.26 5.91 22.26
C VAL A 110 -7.86 5.86 23.73
N ALA A 111 -6.78 6.56 24.07
CA ALA A 111 -6.41 6.90 25.43
C ALA A 111 -6.25 8.42 25.58
N ARG A 112 -6.39 8.95 26.79
CA ARG A 112 -6.19 10.39 27.06
C ARG A 112 -5.28 10.65 28.25
N SER A 113 -4.62 11.81 28.27
CA SER A 113 -3.87 12.30 29.42
C SER A 113 -3.86 13.82 29.50
N LYS A 114 -3.65 14.38 30.70
CA LYS A 114 -3.49 15.83 30.90
C LYS A 114 -2.10 16.34 30.53
N THR A 115 -1.09 15.47 30.54
CA THR A 115 0.28 15.78 30.14
C THR A 115 0.74 14.73 29.14
N LEU A 116 1.61 15.11 28.21
CA LEU A 116 2.05 14.17 27.16
C LEU A 116 2.68 12.90 27.73
N LEU A 117 3.44 13.06 28.82
CA LEU A 117 4.17 12.00 29.47
C LEU A 117 3.31 11.18 30.46
N GLY A 118 1.99 11.35 30.45
CA GLY A 118 1.05 10.55 31.21
C GLY A 118 0.81 11.02 32.65
N LYS A 119 -0.06 10.35 33.39
CA LYS A 119 -0.62 9.00 33.14
C LYS A 119 -1.73 8.98 32.07
N TRP A 120 -1.70 7.98 31.20
CA TRP A 120 -2.71 7.77 30.16
C TRP A 120 -3.86 6.90 30.68
N GLU A 121 -5.09 7.37 30.48
CA GLU A 121 -6.34 6.67 30.74
C GLU A 121 -6.88 6.12 29.42
N LYS A 122 -7.07 4.80 29.30
CA LYS A 122 -7.71 4.21 28.12
C LYS A 122 -9.22 4.39 28.19
N ASN A 123 -9.86 4.63 27.06
CA ASN A 123 -11.32 4.69 26.97
C ASN A 123 -11.92 3.33 27.38
N PRO A 124 -12.81 3.27 28.39
CA PRO A 124 -13.48 2.04 28.79
C PRO A 124 -14.32 1.39 27.67
N ALA A 125 -14.73 2.17 26.67
CA ALA A 125 -15.47 1.69 25.51
C ALA A 125 -14.57 1.20 24.35
N ASN A 126 -13.25 1.12 24.54
CA ASN A 126 -12.35 0.61 23.51
C ASN A 126 -12.66 -0.87 23.15
N PRO A 127 -12.45 -1.27 21.88
CA PRO A 127 -12.03 -0.42 20.75
C PRO A 127 -13.18 0.45 20.24
N ILE A 128 -12.88 1.69 19.83
CA ILE A 128 -13.88 2.60 19.25
C ILE A 128 -14.14 2.31 17.76
N LEU A 129 -13.28 1.50 17.14
CA LEU A 129 -13.34 1.11 15.75
C LEU A 129 -12.85 -0.33 15.60
N ALA A 130 -13.73 -1.22 15.16
CA ALA A 130 -13.47 -2.65 14.99
C ALA A 130 -14.21 -3.19 13.75
N GLU A 131 -13.97 -4.45 13.42
CA GLU A 131 -14.62 -5.17 12.33
C GLU A 131 -16.16 -5.11 12.42
N ASN A 132 -16.81 -4.97 11.27
CA ASN A 132 -18.26 -5.05 11.12
C ASN A 132 -18.65 -5.88 9.88
N GLU A 133 -19.90 -5.80 9.42
CA GLU A 133 -20.38 -6.62 8.30
C GLU A 133 -19.68 -6.32 6.96
N VAL A 134 -19.14 -5.12 6.76
CA VAL A 134 -18.59 -4.67 5.48
C VAL A 134 -17.07 -4.50 5.51
N TRP A 135 -16.51 -4.14 6.66
CA TRP A 135 -15.09 -3.81 6.81
C TRP A 135 -14.47 -4.68 7.90
N GLN A 136 -13.24 -5.14 7.67
CA GLN A 136 -12.43 -5.88 8.63
C GLN A 136 -11.10 -5.19 8.86
N CYS A 137 -10.54 -5.40 10.05
CA CYS A 137 -9.22 -4.90 10.45
C CYS A 137 -9.05 -3.39 10.32
N PRO A 138 -10.01 -2.55 10.77
CA PRO A 138 -9.85 -1.11 10.68
C PRO A 138 -8.84 -0.58 11.71
N GLY A 139 -7.99 0.35 11.31
CA GLY A 139 -7.09 1.04 12.23
C GLY A 139 -5.98 1.86 11.56
N HIS A 140 -4.92 2.11 12.32
CA HIS A 140 -3.80 3.00 12.01
C HIS A 140 -4.32 4.38 11.58
N GLY A 141 -5.13 4.96 12.47
CA GLY A 141 -5.91 6.15 12.17
C GLY A 141 -5.17 7.45 12.50
N THR A 142 -5.44 8.48 11.71
CA THR A 142 -4.94 9.84 11.86
C THR A 142 -6.13 10.80 11.91
N ILE A 143 -6.16 11.68 12.91
CA ILE A 143 -7.18 12.73 12.98
C ILE A 143 -6.84 13.86 12.02
N VAL A 144 -7.79 14.18 11.15
CA VAL A 144 -7.72 15.33 10.24
C VAL A 144 -8.86 16.29 10.56
N LYS A 145 -8.57 17.59 10.50
CA LYS A 145 -9.54 18.65 10.78
C LYS A 145 -10.01 19.31 9.50
N THR A 146 -11.31 19.51 9.37
CA THR A 146 -11.88 20.37 8.33
C THR A 146 -11.66 21.85 8.67
N PRO A 147 -11.76 22.77 7.69
CA PRO A 147 -11.63 24.20 7.96
C PRO A 147 -12.66 24.77 8.94
N ASP A 148 -13.84 24.16 9.05
CA ASP A 148 -14.89 24.52 10.02
C ASP A 148 -14.70 23.84 11.40
N GLY A 149 -13.62 23.08 11.59
CA GLY A 149 -13.20 22.54 12.88
C GLY A 149 -13.77 21.17 13.25
N ALA A 150 -14.47 20.49 12.33
CA ALA A 150 -14.88 19.11 12.55
C ALA A 150 -13.70 18.14 12.47
N ASP A 151 -13.70 17.14 13.35
CA ASP A 151 -12.71 16.07 13.38
C ASP A 151 -13.17 14.91 12.51
N PHE A 152 -12.26 14.39 11.69
CA PHE A 152 -12.42 13.17 10.92
C PHE A 152 -11.25 12.23 11.22
N LEU A 153 -11.51 10.93 11.23
CA LEU A 153 -10.51 9.88 11.34
C LEU A 153 -10.24 9.34 9.94
N LEU A 154 -9.04 9.54 9.43
CA LEU A 154 -8.50 8.86 8.24
C LEU A 154 -7.82 7.58 8.71
N TYR A 155 -8.24 6.43 8.23
CA TYR A 155 -7.70 5.13 8.66
C TYR A 155 -7.76 4.13 7.51
N HIS A 156 -7.16 2.96 7.69
CA HIS A 156 -7.29 1.88 6.71
C HIS A 156 -8.20 0.77 7.21
N ALA A 157 -8.78 0.00 6.30
CA ALA A 157 -9.38 -1.30 6.58
C ALA A 157 -9.32 -2.17 5.32
N TYR A 158 -9.74 -3.42 5.42
CA TYR A 158 -10.04 -4.25 4.26
C TYR A 158 -11.55 -4.32 4.08
N ARG A 159 -12.03 -4.17 2.85
CA ARG A 159 -13.42 -4.50 2.56
C ARG A 159 -13.59 -6.02 2.63
N LYS A 160 -14.70 -6.50 3.19
CA LYS A 160 -15.05 -7.93 3.21
C LYS A 160 -15.55 -8.37 1.84
N ARG A 161 -14.60 -8.79 1.00
CA ARG A 161 -14.79 -9.24 -0.38
C ARG A 161 -13.75 -10.32 -0.70
N SER A 162 -14.01 -11.15 -1.71
CA SER A 162 -13.10 -12.27 -2.07
C SER A 162 -11.70 -11.78 -2.48
N ASP A 163 -11.63 -10.60 -3.07
CA ASP A 163 -10.43 -9.92 -3.58
C ASP A 163 -9.77 -8.99 -2.55
N ALA A 164 -10.19 -9.01 -1.27
CA ALA A 164 -9.71 -8.07 -0.24
C ALA A 164 -8.17 -8.04 -0.13
N PHE A 165 -7.53 -9.20 -0.17
CA PHE A 165 -6.07 -9.32 -0.06
C PHE A 165 -5.34 -8.95 -1.35
N ASN A 166 -6.03 -9.08 -2.49
CA ASN A 166 -5.52 -8.61 -3.76
C ASN A 166 -5.49 -7.08 -3.82
N ILE A 167 -6.57 -6.42 -3.40
CA ILE A 167 -6.62 -4.95 -3.36
C ILE A 167 -5.72 -4.41 -2.25
N GLY A 168 -5.67 -5.11 -1.11
CA GLY A 168 -4.97 -4.68 0.08
C GLY A 168 -5.80 -3.75 0.96
N ARG A 169 -5.10 -2.99 1.81
CA ARG A 169 -5.70 -2.02 2.73
C ARG A 169 -6.22 -0.81 1.96
N GLU A 170 -7.48 -0.47 2.17
CA GLU A 170 -8.17 0.67 1.56
C GLU A 170 -8.28 1.82 2.57
N ALA A 171 -8.12 3.06 2.11
CA ALA A 171 -8.26 4.25 2.95
C ALA A 171 -9.74 4.61 3.13
N LEU A 172 -10.13 4.86 4.38
CA LEU A 172 -11.47 5.26 4.81
C LEU A 172 -11.40 6.55 5.60
N LEU A 173 -12.49 7.31 5.56
CA LEU A 173 -12.61 8.58 6.27
C LEU A 173 -13.98 8.63 6.94
N ASP A 174 -14.00 8.75 8.26
CA ASP A 174 -15.23 8.91 9.04
C ASP A 174 -15.18 10.12 9.96
N LYS A 175 -16.33 10.74 10.18
CA LYS A 175 -16.45 11.82 11.17
C LYS A 175 -16.25 11.26 12.58
N VAL A 176 -15.49 11.99 13.39
CA VAL A 176 -15.34 11.71 14.82
C VAL A 176 -16.38 12.51 15.60
N GLU A 177 -17.14 11.80 16.42
CA GLU A 177 -18.14 12.37 17.32
C GLU A 177 -17.63 12.31 18.75
N TRP A 178 -17.60 13.45 19.42
CA TRP A 178 -17.14 13.56 20.80
C TRP A 178 -18.33 13.49 21.76
N THR A 179 -18.30 12.52 22.67
CA THR A 179 -19.35 12.30 23.67
C THR A 179 -19.29 13.37 24.77
N LYS A 180 -20.36 13.46 25.59
CA LYS A 180 -20.45 14.45 26.69
C LYS A 180 -19.37 14.27 27.77
N ASP A 181 -18.89 13.04 27.96
CA ASP A 181 -17.79 12.68 28.86
C ASP A 181 -16.40 12.78 28.21
N GLY A 182 -16.34 13.29 26.98
CA GLY A 182 -15.11 13.68 26.30
C GLY A 182 -14.41 12.53 25.58
N TRP A 183 -15.11 11.47 25.18
CA TRP A 183 -14.52 10.38 24.40
C TRP A 183 -14.87 10.47 22.92
N ALA A 184 -13.95 10.02 22.07
CA ALA A 184 -14.18 9.91 20.64
C ALA A 184 -14.99 8.65 20.32
N THR A 185 -15.90 8.78 19.35
CA THR A 185 -16.66 7.68 18.75
C THR A 185 -16.70 7.86 17.25
N VAL A 186 -16.84 6.75 16.53
CA VAL A 186 -16.92 6.73 15.05
C VAL A 186 -18.24 6.07 14.66
N ASN A 187 -18.97 6.68 13.74
CA ASN A 187 -20.23 6.14 13.18
C ASN A 187 -21.22 5.68 14.27
N GLY A 188 -21.35 6.46 15.36
CA GLY A 188 -22.19 6.09 16.51
C GLY A 188 -21.84 4.74 17.16
N GLY A 189 -20.58 4.32 17.10
CA GLY A 189 -20.08 3.06 17.67
C GLY A 189 -20.25 1.82 16.78
N ARG A 190 -20.70 1.97 15.52
CA ARG A 190 -20.90 0.85 14.58
C ARG A 190 -19.64 0.46 13.77
N GLY A 191 -18.50 1.05 14.10
CA GLY A 191 -17.26 0.89 13.34
C GLY A 191 -17.29 1.60 11.99
N ALA A 192 -16.48 1.14 11.04
CA ALA A 192 -16.27 1.82 9.76
C ALA A 192 -17.57 2.01 8.95
N SER A 193 -17.81 3.21 8.42
CA SER A 193 -18.98 3.45 7.57
C SER A 193 -18.78 2.87 6.17
N SER A 194 -19.86 2.34 5.58
CA SER A 194 -19.87 2.00 4.14
C SER A 194 -20.21 3.21 3.27
N THR A 195 -20.90 4.19 3.84
CA THR A 195 -21.25 5.47 3.24
C THR A 195 -21.18 6.53 4.31
N ALA A 196 -20.48 7.63 4.03
CA ALA A 196 -20.36 8.76 4.94
C ALA A 196 -20.80 10.05 4.25
N ASN A 197 -21.32 11.00 5.02
CA ASN A 197 -21.62 12.32 4.52
C ASN A 197 -20.33 13.06 4.17
N VAL A 198 -20.27 13.62 2.96
CA VAL A 198 -19.16 14.47 2.56
C VAL A 198 -19.29 15.82 3.28
N PRO A 199 -18.25 16.31 3.97
CA PRO A 199 -18.33 17.54 4.76
C PRO A 199 -18.55 18.80 3.92
N PHE A 200 -18.33 18.74 2.61
CA PHE A 200 -18.36 19.89 1.73
C PHE A 200 -19.31 19.67 0.55
N SER A 201 -20.25 20.60 0.34
CA SER A 201 -21.21 20.55 -0.76
C SER A 201 -20.58 20.67 -2.15
N TRP A 202 -19.37 21.23 -2.24
CA TRP A 202 -18.62 21.40 -3.50
C TRP A 202 -17.79 20.16 -3.86
N ALA A 203 -17.57 19.23 -2.92
CA ALA A 203 -16.76 18.05 -3.18
C ALA A 203 -17.51 17.08 -4.08
N LYS A 204 -16.87 16.67 -5.17
CA LYS A 204 -17.39 15.70 -6.15
C LYS A 204 -16.51 14.48 -6.15
N GLN A 205 -17.11 13.30 -6.00
CA GLN A 205 -16.40 12.04 -6.20
C GLN A 205 -16.34 11.75 -7.71
N GLU A 206 -15.12 11.69 -8.24
CA GLU A 206 -14.91 11.20 -9.61
C GLU A 206 -14.66 9.70 -9.57
N LYS A 207 -15.46 8.94 -10.32
CA LYS A 207 -15.22 7.52 -10.54
C LYS A 207 -14.25 7.38 -11.70
N SER A 208 -13.01 7.00 -11.42
CA SER A 208 -12.12 6.49 -12.47
C SER A 208 -12.41 5.00 -12.67
N LEU A 209 -12.92 4.64 -13.85
CA LEU A 209 -13.29 3.26 -14.20
C LEU A 209 -12.14 2.47 -14.85
N GLY A 210 -10.95 3.05 -14.94
CA GLY A 210 -9.81 2.42 -15.57
C GLY A 210 -8.55 3.28 -15.51
N PHE A 211 -7.48 2.75 -16.08
CA PHE A 211 -6.21 3.43 -16.23
C PHE A 211 -5.73 3.23 -17.66
N ILE A 212 -5.34 4.30 -18.34
CA ILE A 212 -4.67 4.23 -19.63
C ILE A 212 -3.50 5.21 -19.60
N ASP A 213 -2.35 4.75 -20.05
CA ASP A 213 -1.19 5.59 -20.33
C ASP A 213 -0.66 5.19 -21.71
N GLU A 214 -0.70 6.14 -22.64
CA GLU A 214 -0.14 6.04 -24.00
C GLU A 214 1.30 6.59 -24.06
N PHE A 215 1.87 6.97 -22.91
CA PHE A 215 3.24 7.45 -22.78
C PHE A 215 3.59 8.70 -23.62
N ASP A 216 2.57 9.48 -23.98
CA ASP A 216 2.71 10.74 -24.73
C ASP A 216 3.24 11.90 -23.88
N ASN A 217 3.17 11.77 -22.56
CA ASN A 217 3.69 12.76 -21.63
C ASN A 217 5.21 12.70 -21.54
N SER A 218 5.84 13.84 -21.25
CA SER A 218 7.30 13.94 -21.04
C SER A 218 7.78 13.39 -19.68
N ILE A 219 6.83 13.05 -18.79
CA ILE A 219 7.08 12.47 -17.48
C ILE A 219 6.13 11.29 -17.27
N LEU A 220 6.61 10.26 -16.56
CA LEU A 220 5.83 9.08 -16.25
C LEU A 220 4.66 9.46 -15.33
N SER A 221 3.48 8.88 -15.55
CA SER A 221 2.31 9.12 -14.70
C SER A 221 2.65 8.88 -13.22
N PRO A 222 2.22 9.77 -12.29
CA PRO A 222 2.48 9.60 -10.86
C PRO A 222 1.78 8.39 -10.24
N ASN A 223 0.91 7.71 -11.00
CA ASN A 223 0.26 6.47 -10.60
C ASN A 223 1.18 5.25 -10.73
N TYR A 224 2.32 5.37 -11.42
CA TYR A 224 3.32 4.32 -11.46
C TYR A 224 4.19 4.33 -10.20
N GLN A 225 4.59 3.14 -9.79
CA GLN A 225 5.47 2.88 -8.67
C GLN A 225 6.59 1.95 -9.14
N LEU A 226 7.79 2.24 -8.67
CA LEU A 226 8.98 1.43 -8.89
C LEU A 226 9.35 0.74 -7.57
N PRO A 227 9.81 -0.52 -7.57
CA PRO A 227 10.49 -1.10 -6.42
C PRO A 227 11.66 -0.20 -5.97
N MET A 228 12.03 -0.23 -4.69
CA MET A 228 13.03 0.67 -4.07
C MET A 228 14.48 0.65 -4.66
N SER A 229 14.73 0.02 -5.80
CA SER A 229 16.04 0.05 -6.44
C SER A 229 16.19 1.29 -7.32
N PRO A 230 17.12 2.21 -7.03
CA PRO A 230 17.30 3.45 -7.79
C PRO A 230 17.97 3.23 -9.16
N SER A 231 18.23 1.98 -9.54
CA SER A 231 18.94 1.59 -10.76
C SER A 231 18.04 1.40 -11.98
N GLU A 232 16.80 1.90 -11.92
CA GLU A 232 15.88 1.83 -13.06
C GLU A 232 16.02 3.08 -13.93
N SER A 233 16.45 2.89 -15.17
CA SER A 233 16.41 3.93 -16.20
C SER A 233 14.99 4.01 -16.75
N ILE A 234 14.50 5.22 -17.00
CA ILE A 234 13.22 5.46 -17.67
C ILE A 234 13.48 6.38 -18.86
N ASP A 235 12.99 5.97 -20.02
CA ASP A 235 13.08 6.72 -21.26
C ASP A 235 11.69 6.82 -21.93
N LEU A 236 11.09 8.02 -21.84
CA LEU A 236 9.83 8.36 -22.52
C LEU A 236 10.14 9.15 -23.80
N ARG A 237 9.91 8.54 -24.96
CA ARG A 237 10.14 9.20 -26.26
C ARG A 237 9.12 8.75 -27.29
N ALA A 238 8.59 9.72 -28.03
CA ALA A 238 7.71 9.51 -29.17
C ALA A 238 6.52 8.58 -28.86
N GLY A 239 5.82 8.82 -27.75
CA GLY A 239 4.65 8.02 -27.34
C GLY A 239 5.00 6.60 -26.92
N THR A 240 6.20 6.37 -26.41
CA THR A 240 6.63 5.04 -25.95
C THR A 240 7.49 5.13 -24.70
N LEU A 241 7.42 4.07 -23.90
CA LEU A 241 8.21 3.86 -22.71
C LEU A 241 9.25 2.75 -22.95
N ALA A 242 10.51 3.06 -22.67
CA ALA A 242 11.54 2.06 -22.40
C ALA A 242 12.01 2.21 -20.95
N PHE A 243 12.30 1.09 -20.30
CA PHE A 243 12.89 1.08 -18.97
C PHE A 243 13.69 -0.20 -18.77
N GLY A 244 14.61 -0.20 -17.82
CA GLY A 244 15.36 -1.39 -17.45
C GLY A 244 16.21 -1.14 -16.21
N ALA A 245 16.87 -2.18 -15.72
CA ALA A 245 17.79 -2.09 -14.60
C ALA A 245 19.23 -1.91 -15.11
N ASP A 246 20.08 -1.27 -14.31
CA ASP A 246 21.52 -1.15 -14.59
C ASP A 246 22.27 -2.50 -14.54
N ASP A 247 21.66 -3.54 -13.96
CA ASP A 247 22.18 -4.90 -13.86
C ASP A 247 21.29 -5.91 -14.62
N THR A 248 21.48 -7.21 -14.41
CA THR A 248 20.61 -8.25 -15.01
C THR A 248 19.35 -8.54 -14.20
N SER A 249 19.00 -7.67 -13.23
CA SER A 249 17.77 -7.84 -12.46
C SER A 249 16.54 -7.45 -13.27
N GLU A 250 15.38 -7.92 -12.82
CA GLU A 250 14.10 -7.52 -13.38
C GLU A 250 13.78 -6.08 -12.93
N ALA A 251 13.62 -5.19 -13.91
CA ALA A 251 13.04 -3.88 -13.71
C ALA A 251 11.52 -3.98 -13.78
N VAL A 252 10.84 -3.20 -12.94
CA VAL A 252 9.38 -3.25 -12.83
C VAL A 252 8.83 -1.85 -12.64
N ILE A 253 7.93 -1.45 -13.53
CA ILE A 253 7.03 -0.33 -13.24
C ILE A 253 5.61 -0.88 -13.05
N ALA A 254 4.94 -0.46 -11.99
CA ALA A 254 3.64 -1.03 -11.64
C ALA A 254 2.65 0.02 -11.15
N THR A 255 1.37 -0.20 -11.42
CA THR A 255 0.29 0.65 -10.93
C THR A 255 -0.76 -0.16 -10.16
N ARG A 256 -1.42 0.48 -9.20
CA ARG A 256 -2.38 -0.19 -8.31
C ARG A 256 -3.67 -0.58 -9.04
N THR A 257 -4.33 -1.59 -8.51
CA THR A 257 -5.67 -1.99 -8.90
C THR A 257 -6.66 -1.61 -7.81
N VAL A 258 -7.94 -1.45 -8.16
CA VAL A 258 -9.03 -1.10 -7.24
C VAL A 258 -10.15 -2.16 -7.20
N SER A 259 -9.93 -3.26 -7.91
CA SER A 259 -10.81 -4.43 -8.03
C SER A 259 -9.93 -5.66 -8.24
N GLY A 260 -10.37 -6.82 -7.78
CA GLY A 260 -9.81 -8.10 -8.20
C GLY A 260 -10.26 -8.56 -9.59
N ASP A 261 -11.26 -7.89 -10.17
CA ASP A 261 -11.78 -8.16 -11.51
C ASP A 261 -11.37 -7.05 -12.47
N TYR A 262 -10.40 -7.34 -13.33
CA TYR A 262 -9.92 -6.38 -14.32
C TYR A 262 -9.23 -7.08 -15.51
N THR A 263 -9.13 -6.36 -16.61
CA THR A 263 -8.31 -6.75 -17.76
C THR A 263 -7.24 -5.69 -18.00
N ALA A 264 -5.99 -6.13 -17.94
CA ALA A 264 -4.82 -5.34 -18.32
C ALA A 264 -4.33 -5.76 -19.70
N THR A 265 -3.94 -4.78 -20.51
CA THR A 265 -3.39 -4.99 -21.85
C THR A 265 -2.23 -4.03 -22.09
N THR A 266 -1.28 -4.45 -22.91
CA THR A 266 -0.17 -3.59 -23.37
C THR A 266 0.27 -3.98 -24.77
N LEU A 267 0.91 -3.04 -25.46
CA LEU A 267 1.57 -3.24 -26.75
C LEU A 267 3.06 -2.99 -26.61
N ILE A 268 3.86 -3.96 -27.06
CA ILE A 268 5.31 -3.89 -27.15
C ILE A 268 5.74 -3.80 -28.62
N LYS A 269 6.63 -2.86 -28.93
CA LYS A 269 7.31 -2.73 -30.21
C LYS A 269 8.58 -3.57 -30.20
N SER A 270 8.53 -4.77 -30.77
CA SER A 270 9.61 -5.78 -30.72
C SER A 270 10.59 -5.70 -31.89
N ALA A 271 10.38 -4.82 -32.87
CA ALA A 271 11.19 -4.77 -34.10
C ALA A 271 12.70 -4.58 -33.85
N ASN A 272 13.05 -3.79 -32.83
CA ASN A 272 14.43 -3.45 -32.44
C ASN A 272 14.82 -4.04 -31.07
N MET A 273 14.00 -4.93 -30.52
CA MET A 273 14.25 -5.56 -29.23
C MET A 273 15.48 -6.46 -29.33
N ALA A 274 16.38 -6.36 -28.36
CA ALA A 274 17.60 -7.16 -28.32
C ALA A 274 17.29 -8.61 -27.95
N THR A 275 18.19 -9.51 -28.34
CA THR A 275 17.96 -10.95 -28.22
C THR A 275 17.99 -11.47 -26.79
N ASP A 276 18.61 -10.74 -25.86
CA ASP A 276 18.69 -11.08 -24.43
C ASP A 276 17.52 -10.50 -23.61
N GLU A 277 16.65 -9.71 -24.24
CA GLU A 277 15.55 -9.07 -23.53
C GLU A 277 14.35 -10.01 -23.36
N ILE A 278 13.69 -9.87 -22.21
CA ILE A 278 12.37 -10.42 -21.92
C ILE A 278 11.53 -9.29 -21.34
N VAL A 279 10.39 -9.00 -21.97
CA VAL A 279 9.46 -7.95 -21.54
C VAL A 279 8.07 -8.50 -21.35
N GLY A 280 7.32 -7.97 -20.38
CA GLY A 280 6.08 -8.62 -19.98
C GLY A 280 5.05 -7.74 -19.31
N LEU A 281 3.94 -8.41 -18.99
CA LEU A 281 2.80 -7.91 -18.23
C LEU A 281 2.53 -8.87 -17.08
N ALA A 282 2.43 -8.38 -15.85
CA ALA A 282 2.28 -9.21 -14.67
C ALA A 282 1.33 -8.63 -13.62
N GLY A 283 0.68 -9.52 -12.86
CA GLY A 283 0.15 -9.22 -11.54
C GLY A 283 1.29 -9.35 -10.54
N TYR A 284 1.62 -8.26 -9.86
CA TYR A 284 2.86 -8.12 -9.10
C TYR A 284 2.60 -7.57 -7.70
N SER A 285 3.17 -8.20 -6.68
CA SER A 285 3.17 -7.68 -5.31
C SER A 285 4.56 -7.20 -4.89
N TRP A 286 5.56 -8.07 -5.04
CA TRP A 286 6.97 -7.82 -4.74
C TRP A 286 7.86 -8.72 -5.60
N ARG A 287 9.18 -8.49 -5.64
CA ARG A 287 10.16 -9.23 -6.44
C ARG A 287 10.05 -10.76 -6.32
N GLY A 288 9.65 -11.23 -5.13
CA GLY A 288 9.46 -12.65 -4.85
C GLY A 288 8.11 -13.25 -5.27
N ASN A 289 7.10 -12.43 -5.57
CA ASN A 289 5.71 -12.87 -5.74
C ASN A 289 5.04 -12.17 -6.94
N ALA A 290 4.81 -12.93 -8.02
CA ALA A 290 4.21 -12.42 -9.25
C ALA A 290 3.63 -13.56 -10.11
N VAL A 291 2.64 -13.22 -10.93
CA VAL A 291 2.17 -14.07 -12.04
C VAL A 291 2.12 -13.23 -13.31
N GLY A 292 2.65 -13.72 -14.42
CA GLY A 292 2.81 -12.88 -15.60
C GLY A 292 2.99 -13.62 -16.90
N ILE A 293 2.96 -12.85 -17.99
CA ILE A 293 3.35 -13.28 -19.33
C ILE A 293 4.52 -12.42 -19.82
N GLY A 294 5.57 -13.08 -20.32
CA GLY A 294 6.72 -12.43 -20.94
C GLY A 294 6.88 -12.85 -22.40
N PHE A 295 7.42 -11.95 -23.21
CA PHE A 295 7.89 -12.17 -24.57
C PHE A 295 9.40 -11.92 -24.63
N GLY A 296 10.13 -12.85 -25.24
CA GLY A 296 11.58 -12.78 -25.40
C GLY A 296 12.12 -14.14 -25.85
N LEU A 297 13.37 -14.20 -26.31
CA LEU A 297 14.01 -15.46 -26.73
C LEU A 297 13.18 -16.29 -27.74
N GLY A 298 12.45 -15.61 -28.62
CA GLY A 298 11.62 -16.24 -29.66
C GLY A 298 10.35 -16.93 -29.16
N LYS A 299 9.89 -16.66 -27.93
CA LYS A 299 8.70 -17.29 -27.36
C LYS A 299 7.90 -16.36 -26.45
N PHE A 300 6.67 -16.74 -26.20
CA PHE A 300 5.88 -16.30 -25.05
C PHE A 300 6.07 -17.29 -23.90
N SER A 301 6.13 -16.79 -22.67
CA SER A 301 6.20 -17.61 -21.45
C SER A 301 5.29 -17.05 -20.38
N VAL A 302 4.35 -17.87 -19.90
CA VAL A 302 3.55 -17.58 -18.71
C VAL A 302 4.27 -18.16 -17.50
N PHE A 303 4.45 -17.34 -16.48
CA PHE A 303 5.18 -17.71 -15.27
C PHE A 303 4.38 -17.46 -14.00
N ARG A 304 4.73 -18.23 -12.97
CA ARG A 304 4.34 -18.03 -11.58
C ARG A 304 5.62 -17.90 -10.75
N ARG A 305 5.67 -16.91 -9.87
CA ARG A 305 6.77 -16.69 -8.94
C ARG A 305 6.20 -16.58 -7.54
N GLU A 306 6.66 -17.45 -6.65
CA GLU A 306 6.25 -17.48 -5.25
C GLU A 306 7.48 -17.64 -4.37
N ASN A 307 7.64 -16.75 -3.38
CA ASN A 307 8.80 -16.71 -2.48
C ASN A 307 10.15 -16.73 -3.22
N GLY A 308 10.23 -16.05 -4.37
CA GLY A 308 11.42 -15.95 -5.21
C GLY A 308 11.65 -17.14 -6.13
N LYS A 309 10.88 -18.23 -6.02
CA LYS A 309 10.96 -19.38 -6.92
C LYS A 309 10.05 -19.16 -8.11
N GLN A 310 10.63 -19.12 -9.32
CA GLN A 310 9.88 -18.97 -10.57
C GLN A 310 9.70 -20.30 -11.29
N GLU A 311 8.49 -20.52 -11.82
CA GLU A 311 8.11 -21.67 -12.61
C GLU A 311 7.40 -21.19 -13.89
N ILE A 312 7.74 -21.81 -15.04
CA ILE A 312 7.05 -21.56 -16.31
C ILE A 312 5.87 -22.52 -16.41
N ALA A 313 4.66 -21.97 -16.46
CA ALA A 313 3.42 -22.75 -16.51
C ALA A 313 2.96 -23.07 -17.93
N ALA A 314 3.30 -22.22 -18.90
CA ALA A 314 3.03 -22.43 -20.32
C ALA A 314 4.00 -21.62 -21.18
N SER A 315 4.29 -22.09 -22.39
CA SER A 315 5.04 -21.34 -23.38
C SER A 315 4.55 -21.63 -24.79
N ALA A 316 4.78 -20.68 -25.70
CA ALA A 316 4.49 -20.84 -27.13
C ALA A 316 5.57 -20.16 -27.95
N ASP A 317 6.15 -20.88 -28.90
CA ASP A 317 7.13 -20.30 -29.82
C ASP A 317 6.43 -19.34 -30.79
N VAL A 318 7.16 -18.30 -31.19
CA VAL A 318 6.62 -17.27 -32.06
C VAL A 318 7.64 -16.86 -33.11
N SER A 319 7.19 -16.77 -34.35
CA SER A 319 7.98 -16.18 -35.43
C SER A 319 8.21 -14.70 -35.17
N LYS A 320 9.26 -14.11 -35.77
CA LYS A 320 9.55 -12.67 -35.63
C LYS A 320 8.31 -11.83 -35.95
N ALA A 321 7.85 -11.06 -34.96
CA ALA A 321 6.77 -10.08 -35.09
C ALA A 321 7.29 -8.68 -34.71
N GLN A 322 6.65 -7.64 -35.22
CA GLN A 322 7.01 -6.24 -34.92
C GLN A 322 6.20 -5.64 -33.77
N ASN A 323 4.98 -6.14 -33.57
CA ASN A 323 4.06 -5.72 -32.54
C ASN A 323 3.65 -6.95 -31.74
N ILE A 324 3.78 -6.86 -30.42
CA ILE A 324 3.40 -7.90 -29.48
C ILE A 324 2.37 -7.32 -28.53
N TYR A 325 1.18 -7.90 -28.54
CA TYR A 325 0.11 -7.51 -27.64
C TYR A 325 0.02 -8.56 -26.53
N LEU A 326 0.01 -8.11 -25.28
CA LEU A 326 -0.16 -8.97 -24.10
C LEU A 326 -1.45 -8.59 -23.40
N ARG A 327 -2.14 -9.60 -22.87
CA ARG A 327 -3.34 -9.44 -22.06
C ARG A 327 -3.24 -10.30 -20.81
N MET A 328 -3.67 -9.72 -19.70
CA MET A 328 -3.87 -10.37 -18.42
C MET A 328 -5.29 -10.08 -17.95
N THR A 329 -6.08 -11.12 -17.71
CA THR A 329 -7.41 -11.03 -17.10
C THR A 329 -7.34 -11.58 -15.70
N ALA A 330 -7.60 -10.73 -14.71
CA ALA A 330 -7.74 -11.10 -13.31
C ALA A 330 -9.22 -11.33 -12.98
N THR A 331 -9.51 -12.39 -12.22
CA THR A 331 -10.85 -12.73 -11.75
C THR A 331 -10.85 -12.96 -10.25
N GLY A 332 -11.67 -12.18 -9.54
CA GLY A 332 -11.82 -12.21 -8.09
C GLY A 332 -10.52 -11.97 -7.31
N GLY A 333 -9.49 -11.42 -7.95
CA GLY A 333 -8.15 -11.21 -7.38
C GLY A 333 -7.35 -12.50 -7.13
N GLU A 334 -7.91 -13.66 -7.45
CA GLU A 334 -7.37 -14.98 -7.11
C GLU A 334 -6.86 -15.74 -8.35
N PHE A 335 -7.38 -15.45 -9.54
CA PHE A 335 -7.03 -16.16 -10.78
C PHE A 335 -6.62 -15.20 -11.90
N TYR A 336 -5.62 -15.61 -12.67
CA TYR A 336 -5.04 -14.82 -13.75
C TYR A 336 -4.95 -15.66 -15.03
N GLN A 337 -5.64 -15.24 -16.09
CA GLN A 337 -5.50 -15.81 -17.43
C GLN A 337 -4.69 -14.87 -18.31
N PHE A 338 -3.76 -15.44 -19.07
CA PHE A 338 -2.90 -14.69 -19.99
C PHE A 338 -3.21 -15.03 -21.44
N ALA A 339 -3.09 -14.03 -22.30
CA ALA A 339 -3.23 -14.18 -23.74
C ALA A 339 -2.25 -13.27 -24.46
N TYR A 340 -1.94 -13.63 -25.70
CA TYR A 340 -1.13 -12.81 -26.60
C TYR A 340 -1.81 -12.63 -27.95
N SER A 341 -1.38 -11.60 -28.68
CA SER A 341 -1.78 -11.36 -30.07
C SER A 341 -0.63 -10.73 -30.85
N LEU A 342 -0.60 -10.97 -32.16
CA LEU A 342 0.39 -10.40 -33.10
C LEU A 342 -0.21 -9.31 -34.00
N ASP A 343 -1.54 -9.17 -34.00
CA ASP A 343 -2.30 -8.22 -34.82
C ASP A 343 -3.21 -7.29 -34.00
N GLY A 344 -3.27 -7.50 -32.68
CA GLY A 344 -4.13 -6.77 -31.74
C GLY A 344 -5.62 -7.14 -31.84
N LYS A 345 -5.99 -8.09 -32.70
CA LYS A 345 -7.38 -8.47 -33.01
C LYS A 345 -7.64 -9.92 -32.60
N SER A 346 -6.79 -10.82 -33.04
CA SER A 346 -6.88 -12.25 -32.81
C SER A 346 -6.06 -12.62 -31.58
N TRP A 347 -6.73 -13.05 -30.52
CA TRP A 347 -6.09 -13.36 -29.24
C TRP A 347 -6.03 -14.87 -29.01
N THR A 348 -4.86 -15.34 -28.57
CA THR A 348 -4.63 -16.73 -28.18
C THR A 348 -4.34 -16.79 -26.69
N ASP A 349 -5.18 -17.51 -25.95
CA ASP A 349 -4.92 -17.79 -24.54
C ASP A 349 -3.70 -18.71 -24.41
N LEU A 350 -2.80 -18.40 -23.47
CA LEU A 350 -1.59 -19.16 -23.22
C LEU A 350 -1.66 -19.85 -21.86
N GLY A 351 -1.85 -21.17 -21.89
CA GLY A 351 -2.03 -21.96 -20.68
C GLY A 351 -3.40 -21.77 -20.03
N LYS A 352 -3.58 -22.42 -18.87
CA LYS A 352 -4.79 -22.32 -18.04
C LYS A 352 -4.68 -21.14 -17.06
N PRO A 353 -5.78 -20.68 -16.45
CA PRO A 353 -5.73 -19.66 -15.41
C PRO A 353 -4.82 -20.11 -14.24
N LEU A 354 -3.97 -19.21 -13.77
CA LEU A 354 -3.07 -19.43 -12.65
C LEU A 354 -3.64 -18.85 -11.35
N ALA A 355 -3.45 -19.56 -10.25
CA ALA A 355 -3.76 -19.04 -8.92
C ALA A 355 -2.73 -17.98 -8.50
N GLY A 356 -3.23 -16.80 -8.14
CA GLY A 356 -2.45 -15.63 -7.70
C GLY A 356 -2.74 -15.20 -6.26
N SER A 357 -3.23 -16.12 -5.41
CA SER A 357 -3.52 -15.88 -3.98
C SER A 357 -2.34 -15.36 -3.15
N HIS A 358 -1.11 -15.53 -3.64
CA HIS A 358 0.17 -15.08 -3.08
C HIS A 358 0.57 -13.65 -3.53
N VAL A 359 -0.18 -13.06 -4.47
CA VAL A 359 0.03 -11.70 -4.98
C VAL A 359 -0.82 -10.73 -4.14
N GLU A 360 -0.37 -10.44 -2.91
CA GLU A 360 -1.02 -9.49 -2.01
C GLU A 360 -0.80 -8.04 -2.45
N GLY A 361 -1.84 -7.19 -2.38
CA GLY A 361 -1.73 -5.79 -2.82
C GLY A 361 -1.31 -5.68 -4.29
N ALA A 362 -1.94 -6.49 -5.14
CA ALA A 362 -1.62 -6.68 -6.53
C ALA A 362 -1.63 -5.38 -7.32
N ARG A 363 -0.55 -5.23 -8.08
CA ARG A 363 -0.36 -4.17 -9.06
C ARG A 363 -0.29 -4.79 -10.44
N VAL A 364 -0.72 -4.02 -11.44
CA VAL A 364 -0.43 -4.34 -12.83
C VAL A 364 0.95 -3.79 -13.15
N ALA A 365 1.86 -4.69 -13.50
CA ALA A 365 3.26 -4.39 -13.77
C ALA A 365 3.60 -4.58 -15.24
N LEU A 366 4.35 -3.64 -15.79
CA LEU A 366 5.21 -3.89 -16.94
C LEU A 366 6.55 -4.38 -16.41
N THR A 367 7.09 -5.44 -17.00
CA THR A 367 8.38 -6.03 -16.59
C THR A 367 9.39 -5.97 -17.72
N HIS A 368 10.66 -5.78 -17.37
CA HIS A 368 11.79 -5.82 -18.29
C HIS A 368 12.96 -6.55 -17.65
N VAL A 369 13.56 -7.47 -18.40
CA VAL A 369 14.82 -8.15 -18.07
C VAL A 369 15.72 -8.04 -19.28
N GLY A 370 16.98 -7.66 -19.09
CA GLY A 370 17.99 -7.55 -20.15
C GLY A 370 18.78 -6.26 -20.06
N LYS A 371 19.95 -6.19 -20.70
CA LYS A 371 20.83 -5.00 -20.59
C LYS A 371 20.60 -3.94 -21.65
N ALA A 372 20.04 -4.33 -22.80
CA ALA A 372 19.97 -3.46 -23.97
C ALA A 372 18.94 -2.32 -23.83
N GLN A 373 17.87 -2.53 -23.06
CA GLN A 373 16.77 -1.58 -22.83
C GLN A 373 16.17 -1.04 -24.15
N THR A 374 16.10 -1.90 -25.17
CA THR A 374 15.66 -1.55 -26.53
C THR A 374 14.19 -1.84 -26.77
N ALA A 375 13.57 -2.70 -25.96
CA ALA A 375 12.12 -2.93 -26.00
C ALA A 375 11.34 -1.67 -25.58
N ARG A 376 10.30 -1.35 -26.34
CA ARG A 376 9.45 -0.18 -26.07
C ARG A 376 7.99 -0.58 -25.91
N PHE A 377 7.36 -0.11 -24.84
CA PHE A 377 5.93 -0.20 -24.60
C PHE A 377 5.24 1.02 -25.20
N ASP A 378 4.18 0.79 -25.96
CA ASP A 378 3.39 1.83 -26.63
C ASP A 378 2.29 2.36 -25.70
N TRP A 379 1.68 1.47 -24.91
CA TRP A 379 0.67 1.85 -23.91
C TRP A 379 0.47 0.76 -22.85
N LEU A 380 -0.09 1.15 -21.71
CA LEU A 380 -0.70 0.25 -20.73
C LEU A 380 -2.17 0.65 -20.55
N LYS A 381 -3.08 -0.32 -20.63
CA LYS A 381 -4.51 -0.11 -20.40
C LYS A 381 -5.06 -1.13 -19.41
N ILE A 382 -5.78 -0.65 -18.40
CA ILE A 382 -6.45 -1.43 -17.37
C ILE A 382 -7.92 -1.03 -17.35
N VAL A 383 -8.80 -2.00 -17.56
CA VAL A 383 -10.25 -1.84 -17.52
C VAL A 383 -10.79 -2.67 -16.36
N GLN A 384 -11.59 -2.05 -15.49
CA GLN A 384 -12.31 -2.77 -14.43
C GLN A 384 -13.48 -3.52 -15.06
N ASN A 385 -13.67 -4.80 -14.70
CA ASN A 385 -14.69 -5.67 -15.30
C ASN A 385 -16.01 -5.68 -14.53
#